data_AF-A0A838IW89-F1
#
_entry.id   AF-A0A838IW89-F1
#
_cell.length_a   1.000
_cell.length_b   1.000
_cell.length_c   1.000
_cell.angle_alpha   90.00
_cell.angle_beta   90.00
_cell.angle_gamma   90.00
#
_symmetry.space_group_name_H-M   'P 1'
#
loop_
_entity.id
_entity.type
_entity.pdbx_description
1 polymer ?
#
loop_
_entity_poly.entity_id
_entity_poly.type
_entity_poly.pdbx_seq_one_letter_code
_entity_poly.pdbx_strand_id
1 'polypeptide(L)'
;MAADVVVPVGQDDALTTLRDLEASGVHALLFAGPHGVGRRLSARWYAALLNCELRTDDPCGRCASCRAYVPDETGSIAATDYREIVASATTRDGKPARRRRIVIDQLVAREGGDPEPLGPWLWTPPRHRRRVGVVDGAETMTEQASNAFLKTLEEPPERAIVILVATGPDAVPPTVASRCVVIRFRPVAPTPE
;
A
#
# COMPACT_ATOMS: atom_id res chain seq x y z
N MET A 1 -13.13 2.22 -25.15
CA MET A 1 -13.79 1.90 -23.86
C MET A 1 -13.04 2.68 -22.79
N ALA A 2 -13.72 3.47 -21.96
CA ALA A 2 -13.02 4.17 -20.88
C ALA A 2 -12.39 3.11 -19.96
N ALA A 3 -11.10 3.24 -19.68
CA ALA A 3 -10.42 2.32 -18.77
C ALA A 3 -10.86 2.68 -17.34
N ASP A 4 -11.43 1.71 -16.65
CA ASP A 4 -11.99 1.88 -15.30
C ASP A 4 -10.97 1.51 -14.23
N VAL A 5 -11.20 2.01 -13.00
CA VAL A 5 -10.46 1.54 -11.83
C VAL A 5 -10.74 0.06 -11.66
N VAL A 6 -9.69 -0.75 -11.64
CA VAL A 6 -9.81 -2.21 -11.57
C VAL A 6 -10.30 -2.62 -10.18
N VAL A 7 -11.49 -3.21 -10.11
CA VAL A 7 -12.06 -3.76 -8.88
C VAL A 7 -11.48 -5.17 -8.62
N PRO A 8 -10.94 -5.44 -7.42
CA PRO A 8 -10.47 -6.78 -7.08
C PRO A 8 -11.60 -7.81 -7.06
N VAL A 9 -11.44 -8.91 -7.79
CA VAL A 9 -12.45 -9.98 -7.88
C VAL A 9 -12.22 -11.02 -6.77
N GLY A 10 -13.30 -11.49 -6.16
CA GLY A 10 -13.30 -12.58 -5.18
C GLY A 10 -12.70 -12.21 -3.82
N GLN A 11 -12.68 -10.92 -3.46
CA GLN A 11 -12.20 -10.40 -2.18
C GLN A 11 -13.28 -9.60 -1.44
N ASP A 12 -14.55 -9.97 -1.60
CA ASP A 12 -15.71 -9.19 -1.16
C ASP A 12 -15.69 -8.85 0.34
N ASP A 13 -15.32 -9.79 1.19
CA ASP A 13 -15.17 -9.58 2.64
C ASP A 13 -14.13 -8.50 2.96
N ALA A 14 -12.99 -8.54 2.27
CA ALA A 14 -11.91 -7.58 2.45
C ALA A 14 -12.32 -6.19 1.94
N LEU A 15 -12.96 -6.11 0.77
CA LEU A 15 -13.44 -4.83 0.22
C LEU A 15 -14.53 -4.21 1.08
N THR A 16 -15.46 -5.01 1.62
CA THR A 16 -16.48 -4.54 2.56
C THR A 16 -15.84 -3.94 3.81
N THR A 17 -14.89 -4.67 4.41
CA THR A 17 -14.15 -4.17 5.58
C THR A 17 -13.42 -2.86 5.27
N LEU A 18 -12.83 -2.73 4.09
CA LEU A 18 -12.12 -1.51 3.68
C LEU A 18 -13.06 -0.30 3.53
N ARG A 19 -14.28 -0.49 3.01
CA ARG A 19 -15.29 0.58 2.94
C ARG A 19 -15.64 1.07 4.35
N ASP A 20 -15.86 0.15 5.29
CA ASP A 20 -16.21 0.50 6.68
C ASP A 20 -15.08 1.25 7.41
N LEU A 21 -13.82 0.99 7.04
CA LEU A 21 -12.67 1.61 7.66
C LEU A 21 -12.42 3.06 7.24
N GLU A 22 -13.01 3.56 6.15
CA GLU A 22 -12.80 4.93 5.67
C GLU A 22 -13.07 5.99 6.75
N ALA A 23 -14.12 5.78 7.57
CA ALA A 23 -14.56 6.69 8.62
C ALA A 23 -13.94 6.40 10.00
N SER A 24 -13.16 5.32 10.13
CA SER A 24 -12.71 4.79 11.43
C SER A 24 -11.48 5.49 12.03
N GLY A 25 -10.82 6.37 11.27
CA GLY A 25 -9.56 6.98 11.67
C GLY A 25 -8.35 6.04 11.61
N VAL A 26 -8.53 4.79 11.15
CA VAL A 26 -7.43 3.83 10.97
C VAL A 26 -6.44 4.34 9.93
N HIS A 27 -5.17 4.27 10.29
CA HIS A 27 -4.06 4.80 9.49
C HIS A 27 -3.03 3.75 9.09
N ALA A 28 -3.04 2.56 9.69
CA ALA A 28 -2.12 1.49 9.40
C ALA A 28 -2.88 0.17 9.20
N LEU A 29 -2.70 -0.42 8.02
CA LEU A 29 -3.36 -1.65 7.59
C LEU A 29 -2.31 -2.71 7.25
N LEU A 30 -2.60 -3.97 7.61
CA LEU A 30 -1.80 -5.12 7.20
C LEU A 30 -2.66 -6.04 6.33
N PHE A 31 -2.38 -6.04 5.03
CA PHE A 31 -3.02 -6.90 4.04
C PHE A 31 -2.32 -8.26 4.03
N ALA A 32 -2.94 -9.23 4.70
CA ALA A 32 -2.40 -10.55 4.95
C ALA A 32 -3.04 -11.61 4.05
N GLY A 33 -2.23 -12.36 3.29
CA GLY A 33 -2.72 -13.48 2.48
C GLY A 33 -1.69 -14.00 1.49
N PRO A 34 -1.96 -15.12 0.78
CA PRO A 34 -1.01 -15.71 -0.17
C PRO A 34 -0.59 -14.78 -1.31
N HIS A 35 0.50 -15.10 -2.01
CA HIS A 35 0.88 -14.37 -3.23
C HIS A 35 -0.20 -14.53 -4.32
N GLY A 36 -0.40 -13.49 -5.13
CA GLY A 36 -1.33 -13.52 -6.27
C GLY A 36 -2.80 -13.28 -5.95
N VAL A 37 -3.23 -13.21 -4.69
CA VAL A 37 -4.65 -13.04 -4.31
C VAL A 37 -5.20 -11.61 -4.48
N GLY A 38 -4.45 -10.70 -5.13
CA GLY A 38 -4.93 -9.33 -5.40
C GLY A 38 -4.74 -8.31 -4.28
N ARG A 39 -3.86 -8.56 -3.28
CA ARG A 39 -3.57 -7.61 -2.18
C ARG A 39 -3.12 -6.23 -2.67
N ARG A 40 -2.12 -6.19 -3.56
CA ARG A 40 -1.60 -4.95 -4.15
C ARG A 40 -2.67 -4.21 -4.97
N LEU A 41 -3.45 -4.96 -5.76
CA LEU A 41 -4.57 -4.40 -6.52
C LEU A 41 -5.61 -3.77 -5.60
N SER A 42 -5.92 -4.44 -4.48
CA SER A 42 -6.86 -3.95 -3.47
C SER A 42 -6.33 -2.71 -2.75
N ALA A 43 -5.02 -2.61 -2.51
CA ALA A 43 -4.41 -1.40 -1.94
C ALA A 43 -4.57 -0.20 -2.88
N ARG A 44 -4.36 -0.40 -4.19
CA ARG A 44 -4.58 0.62 -5.22
C ARG A 44 -6.06 1.01 -5.33
N TRP A 45 -6.97 0.03 -5.34
CA TRP A 45 -8.41 0.26 -5.34
C TRP A 45 -8.86 1.06 -4.11
N TYR A 46 -8.35 0.71 -2.92
CA TYR A 46 -8.67 1.42 -1.68
C TYR A 46 -8.13 2.85 -1.69
N ALA A 47 -6.93 3.07 -2.24
CA ALA A 47 -6.40 4.41 -2.43
C ALA A 47 -7.27 5.28 -3.37
N ALA A 48 -7.82 4.67 -4.43
CA ALA A 48 -8.77 5.30 -5.33
C ALA A 48 -10.11 5.62 -4.63
N LEU A 49 -10.58 4.75 -3.72
CA LEU A 49 -11.78 4.97 -2.91
C LEU A 49 -11.58 6.17 -1.98
N LEU A 50 -10.51 6.16 -1.19
CA LEU A 50 -10.16 7.20 -0.23
C LEU A 50 -10.03 8.60 -0.85
N ASN A 51 -9.57 8.66 -2.10
CA ASN A 51 -9.32 9.88 -2.84
C ASN A 51 -10.42 10.24 -3.86
N CYS A 52 -11.48 9.44 -3.95
CA CYS A 52 -12.59 9.70 -4.86
C CYS A 52 -13.29 11.03 -4.51
N GLU A 53 -13.40 11.92 -5.50
CA GLU A 53 -14.06 13.22 -5.32
C GLU A 53 -15.56 13.09 -5.06
N LEU A 54 -16.19 12.03 -5.59
CA LEU A 54 -17.63 11.80 -5.46
C LEU A 54 -18.02 11.05 -4.19
N ARG A 55 -17.05 10.49 -3.45
CA ARG A 55 -17.27 9.80 -2.17
C ARG A 55 -18.41 8.76 -2.21
N THR A 56 -18.35 7.90 -3.22
CA THR A 56 -19.22 6.75 -3.42
C THR A 56 -18.69 5.53 -2.66
N ASP A 57 -19.50 4.47 -2.50
CA ASP A 57 -19.08 3.22 -1.83
C ASP A 57 -17.94 2.49 -2.57
N ASP A 58 -17.79 2.77 -3.86
CA ASP A 58 -16.70 2.30 -4.72
C ASP A 58 -16.03 3.49 -5.45
N PRO A 59 -14.77 3.38 -5.90
CA PRO A 59 -14.15 4.41 -6.72
C PRO A 59 -15.00 4.68 -7.98
N CYS A 60 -15.45 5.93 -8.16
CA CYS A 60 -16.41 6.25 -9.22
C CYS A 60 -15.91 6.10 -10.67
N GLY A 61 -14.61 5.83 -10.89
CA GLY A 61 -13.98 5.66 -12.20
C GLY A 61 -13.84 6.92 -13.06
N ARG A 62 -14.65 7.96 -12.83
CA ARG A 62 -14.79 9.11 -13.76
C ARG A 62 -14.18 10.43 -13.28
N CYS A 63 -14.01 10.63 -11.97
CA CYS A 63 -13.42 11.87 -11.44
C CYS A 63 -11.92 11.97 -11.78
N ALA A 64 -11.32 13.16 -11.63
CA ALA A 64 -9.91 13.35 -11.97
C ALA A 64 -9.00 12.47 -11.09
N SER A 65 -9.34 12.33 -9.81
CA SER A 65 -8.64 11.41 -8.90
C SER A 65 -8.72 9.95 -9.36
N CYS A 66 -9.92 9.40 -9.54
CA CYS A 66 -10.11 7.99 -9.91
C CYS A 66 -9.42 7.64 -11.24
N ARG A 67 -9.48 8.54 -12.23
CA ARG A 67 -8.78 8.34 -13.51
C ARG A 67 -7.26 8.26 -13.35
N ALA A 68 -6.68 8.90 -12.34
CA ALA A 68 -5.24 8.81 -12.07
C ALA A 68 -4.80 7.43 -11.56
N TYR A 69 -5.73 6.61 -11.03
CA TYR A 69 -5.45 5.24 -10.57
C TYR A 69 -5.61 4.17 -11.66
N VAL A 70 -6.10 4.57 -12.84
CA VAL A 70 -6.23 3.68 -13.99
C VAL A 70 -4.83 3.42 -14.56
N PRO A 71 -4.41 2.15 -14.71
CA PRO A 71 -3.11 1.82 -15.26
C PRO A 71 -3.04 2.17 -16.76
N ASP A 72 -1.89 2.69 -17.18
CA ASP A 72 -1.52 2.81 -18.59
C ASP A 72 -1.11 1.46 -19.18
N GLU A 73 -0.70 1.44 -20.45
CA GLU A 73 -0.24 0.22 -21.14
C GLU A 73 0.98 -0.45 -20.48
N THR A 74 1.74 0.27 -19.65
CA THR A 74 2.90 -0.25 -18.90
C THR A 74 2.52 -0.76 -17.51
N GLY A 75 1.27 -0.55 -17.08
CA GLY A 75 0.78 -0.87 -15.75
C GLY A 75 1.06 0.22 -14.70
N SER A 76 1.64 1.35 -15.12
CA SER A 76 1.92 2.51 -14.26
C SER A 76 0.66 3.34 -14.07
N ILE A 77 0.56 4.06 -12.96
CA ILE A 77 -0.58 4.94 -12.64
C ILE A 77 -0.09 6.38 -12.47
N ALA A 78 -0.96 7.35 -12.77
CA ALA A 78 -0.66 8.77 -12.64
C ALA A 78 -0.98 9.34 -11.24
N ALA A 79 -1.46 8.50 -10.31
CA ALA A 79 -1.90 8.92 -8.99
C ALA A 79 -0.71 9.41 -8.12
N THR A 80 -0.60 10.72 -7.94
CA THR A 80 0.48 11.36 -7.17
C THR A 80 0.37 11.15 -5.67
N ASP A 81 -0.80 10.75 -5.17
CA ASP A 81 -1.08 10.50 -3.76
C ASP A 81 -0.93 9.04 -3.36
N TYR A 82 -0.41 8.20 -4.26
CA TYR A 82 -0.12 6.80 -4.03
C TYR A 82 1.37 6.53 -4.27
N ARG A 83 2.03 5.88 -3.32
CA ARG A 83 3.43 5.47 -3.45
C ARG A 83 3.60 4.05 -2.97
N GLU A 84 4.29 3.25 -3.76
CA GLU A 84 4.54 1.84 -3.45
C GLU A 84 6.04 1.58 -3.32
N ILE A 85 6.43 1.00 -2.20
CA ILE A 85 7.78 0.55 -1.92
C ILE A 85 7.81 -0.96 -2.08
N VAL A 86 8.71 -1.43 -2.95
CA VAL A 86 8.98 -2.85 -3.17
C VAL A 86 10.41 -3.16 -2.74
N ALA A 87 10.68 -4.44 -2.49
CA ALA A 87 12.03 -4.91 -2.17
C ALA A 87 13.04 -4.57 -3.28
N SER A 88 14.10 -3.84 -2.93
CA SER A 88 15.11 -3.44 -3.91
C SER A 88 15.89 -4.65 -4.42
N ALA A 89 16.13 -4.68 -5.73
CA ALA A 89 17.00 -5.67 -6.40
C ALA A 89 18.46 -5.21 -6.49
N THR A 90 18.78 -3.99 -6.02
CA THR A 90 20.12 -3.41 -6.05
C THR A 90 20.58 -2.99 -4.65
N THR A 91 21.88 -3.08 -4.41
CA THR A 91 22.52 -2.54 -3.20
C THR A 91 22.73 -1.04 -3.34
N ARG A 92 23.16 -0.37 -2.26
CA ARG A 92 23.51 1.05 -2.27
C ARG A 92 24.56 1.40 -3.33
N ASP A 93 25.48 0.49 -3.62
CA ASP A 93 26.54 0.68 -4.64
C ASP A 93 26.05 0.36 -6.07
N GLY A 94 24.74 0.19 -6.29
CA GLY A 94 24.16 -0.16 -7.58
C GLY A 94 24.40 -1.60 -8.04
N LYS A 95 24.98 -2.46 -7.19
CA LYS A 95 25.25 -3.87 -7.52
C LYS A 95 23.97 -4.71 -7.35
N PRO A 96 23.80 -5.81 -8.11
CA PRO A 96 22.69 -6.73 -7.88
C PRO A 96 22.68 -7.28 -6.45
N ALA A 97 21.55 -7.15 -5.76
CA ALA A 97 21.37 -7.69 -4.42
C ALA A 97 21.10 -9.20 -4.51
N ARG A 98 21.85 -9.99 -3.72
CA ARG A 98 21.68 -11.45 -3.65
C ARG A 98 20.28 -11.85 -3.14
N ARG A 99 19.65 -11.00 -2.34
CA ARG A 99 18.27 -11.15 -1.86
C ARG A 99 17.59 -9.80 -1.95
N ARG A 100 16.37 -9.76 -2.50
CA ARG A 100 15.55 -8.56 -2.51
C ARG A 100 15.10 -8.26 -1.09
N ARG A 101 15.34 -7.04 -0.62
CA ARG A 101 14.92 -6.58 0.71
C ARG A 101 14.47 -5.14 0.65
N ILE A 102 13.55 -4.78 1.54
CA ILE A 102 13.21 -3.39 1.79
C ILE A 102 14.18 -2.86 2.84
N VAL A 103 15.04 -1.94 2.44
CA VAL A 103 16.05 -1.35 3.33
C VAL A 103 15.55 -0.05 3.94
N ILE A 104 16.12 0.32 5.08
CA ILE A 104 15.73 1.50 5.85
C ILE A 104 15.72 2.78 5.00
N ASP A 105 16.66 2.91 4.05
CA ASP A 105 16.79 4.09 3.19
C ASP A 105 15.55 4.30 2.30
N GLN A 106 14.76 3.26 1.99
CA GLN A 106 13.50 3.38 1.21
C GLN A 106 12.33 3.88 2.06
N LEU A 107 12.40 3.77 3.38
CA LEU A 107 11.30 4.10 4.30
C LEU A 107 11.56 5.39 5.07
N VAL A 108 12.82 5.73 5.35
CA VAL A 108 13.21 6.85 6.20
C VAL A 108 14.32 7.66 5.54
N ALA A 109 14.25 8.99 5.63
CA ALA A 109 15.31 9.88 5.13
C ALA A 109 16.62 9.68 5.89
N ARG A 110 17.68 9.48 5.12
CA ARG A 110 19.06 9.32 5.60
C ARG A 110 20.02 9.97 4.62
N GLU A 111 21.13 10.46 5.12
CA GLU A 111 22.20 11.01 4.29
C GLU A 111 22.72 9.96 3.30
N GLY A 112 22.73 10.31 2.00
CA GLY A 112 23.10 9.39 0.93
C GLY A 112 22.13 8.20 0.73
N GLY A 113 20.91 8.28 1.26
CA GLY A 113 19.86 7.29 1.09
C GLY A 113 19.02 7.49 -0.18
N ASP A 114 17.84 6.86 -0.22
CA ASP A 114 16.84 7.09 -1.28
C ASP A 114 16.46 8.59 -1.29
N PRO A 115 16.43 9.26 -2.46
CA PRO A 115 16.03 10.66 -2.54
C PRO A 115 14.56 10.90 -2.17
N GLU A 116 13.72 9.86 -2.26
CA GLU A 116 12.29 9.97 -2.00
C GLU A 116 11.78 8.78 -1.14
N PRO A 117 12.18 8.72 0.13
CA PRO A 117 11.76 7.68 1.04
C PRO A 117 10.28 7.83 1.40
N LEU A 118 9.62 6.72 1.71
CA LEU A 118 8.19 6.70 1.97
C LEU A 118 7.78 7.59 3.15
N GLY A 119 8.51 7.54 4.27
CA GLY A 119 8.20 8.28 5.50
C GLY A 119 8.02 9.77 5.25
N PRO A 120 9.05 10.53 4.85
CA PRO A 120 8.93 11.95 4.52
C PRO A 120 7.88 12.26 3.45
N TRP A 121 7.72 11.40 2.44
CA TRP A 121 6.68 11.58 1.43
C TRP A 121 5.27 11.56 2.02
N LEU A 122 4.99 10.71 3.02
CA LEU A 122 3.70 10.66 3.73
C LEU A 122 3.36 11.99 4.43
N TRP A 123 4.37 12.76 4.87
CA TRP A 123 4.20 14.06 5.53
C TRP A 123 3.88 15.20 4.55
N THR A 124 4.07 14.99 3.25
CA THR A 124 3.75 16.02 2.26
C THR A 124 2.23 16.13 2.06
N PRO A 125 1.70 17.34 1.81
CA PRO A 125 0.27 17.52 1.54
C PRO A 125 -0.18 16.64 0.37
N PRO A 126 -1.25 15.83 0.50
CA PRO A 126 -1.87 15.16 -0.65
C PRO A 126 -2.52 16.19 -1.58
N ARG A 127 -2.56 15.84 -2.87
CA ARG A 127 -3.28 16.57 -3.92
C ARG A 127 -4.80 16.43 -3.76
N HIS A 128 -5.24 15.25 -3.36
CA HIS A 128 -6.62 14.92 -3.01
C HIS A 128 -6.74 14.83 -1.48
N ARG A 129 -7.30 13.74 -0.95
CA ARG A 129 -7.69 13.66 0.47
C ARG A 129 -6.65 12.96 1.35
N ARG A 130 -6.03 11.88 0.85
CA ARG A 130 -5.14 11.00 1.61
C ARG A 130 -3.86 10.69 0.83
N ARG A 131 -2.71 10.73 1.51
CA ARG A 131 -1.47 10.06 1.07
C ARG A 131 -1.61 8.56 1.39
N VAL A 132 -1.43 7.69 0.41
CA VAL A 132 -1.46 6.25 0.61
C VAL A 132 -0.10 5.65 0.29
N GLY A 133 0.58 5.19 1.32
CA GLY A 133 1.87 4.51 1.24
C GLY A 133 1.71 3.01 1.33
N VAL A 134 2.21 2.28 0.33
CA VAL A 134 2.18 0.81 0.30
C VAL A 134 3.59 0.26 0.46
N VAL A 135 3.77 -0.72 1.35
CA VAL A 135 5.01 -1.48 1.51
C VAL A 135 4.70 -2.92 1.10
N ASP A 136 5.08 -3.28 -0.14
CA ASP A 136 4.79 -4.58 -0.72
C ASP A 136 5.92 -5.60 -0.45
N GLY A 137 5.55 -6.70 0.20
CA GLY A 137 6.49 -7.68 0.74
C GLY A 137 7.10 -7.20 2.06
N ALA A 138 6.26 -6.75 3.00
CA ALA A 138 6.68 -6.23 4.30
C ALA A 138 7.53 -7.25 5.11
N GLU A 139 7.37 -8.54 4.88
CA GLU A 139 8.21 -9.62 5.43
C GLU A 139 9.68 -9.56 4.97
N THR A 140 9.96 -8.81 3.90
CA THR A 140 11.32 -8.62 3.36
C THR A 140 12.02 -7.37 3.91
N MET A 141 11.37 -6.61 4.79
CA MET A 141 12.00 -5.51 5.50
C MET A 141 13.22 -6.00 6.28
N THR A 142 14.30 -5.24 6.26
CA THR A 142 15.37 -5.45 7.23
C THR A 142 14.87 -5.07 8.63
N GLU A 143 15.49 -5.65 9.66
CA GLU A 143 15.18 -5.29 11.05
C GLU A 143 15.31 -3.78 11.29
N GLN A 144 16.38 -3.18 10.76
CA GLN A 144 16.58 -1.73 10.80
C GLN A 144 15.44 -0.95 10.14
N ALA A 145 14.96 -1.40 8.98
CA ALA A 145 13.84 -0.76 8.28
C ALA A 145 12.55 -0.85 9.10
N SER A 146 12.23 -2.05 9.60
CA SER A 146 11.02 -2.27 10.40
C SER A 146 11.00 -1.43 11.68
N ASN A 147 12.11 -1.42 12.43
CA ASN A 147 12.21 -0.67 13.69
C ASN A 147 12.17 0.85 13.46
N ALA A 148 12.81 1.35 12.41
CA ALA A 148 12.79 2.77 12.10
C ALA A 148 11.40 3.25 11.64
N PHE A 149 10.64 2.38 10.96
CA PHE A 149 9.32 2.71 10.45
C PHE A 149 8.21 2.65 11.50
N LEU A 150 8.46 2.06 12.68
CA LEU A 150 7.51 2.03 13.80
C LEU A 150 7.01 3.43 14.19
N LYS A 151 7.90 4.43 14.17
CA LYS A 151 7.52 5.83 14.46
C LYS A 151 6.42 6.34 13.53
N THR A 152 6.54 6.06 12.24
CA THR A 152 5.54 6.42 11.23
C THR A 152 4.22 5.67 11.43
N LEU A 153 4.26 4.43 11.93
CA LEU A 153 3.07 3.63 12.19
C LEU A 153 2.35 4.04 13.49
N GLU A 154 3.09 4.50 14.50
CA GLU A 154 2.55 4.99 15.78
C GLU A 154 1.90 6.36 15.64
N GLU A 155 2.60 7.28 14.97
CA GLU A 155 2.18 8.68 14.83
C GLU A 155 2.27 9.09 13.34
N PRO A 156 1.36 8.61 12.49
CA PRO A 156 1.36 9.02 11.10
C PRO A 156 0.85 10.46 10.94
N PRO A 157 1.19 11.11 9.82
CA PRO A 157 0.51 12.33 9.39
C PRO A 157 -1.01 12.14 9.35
N GLU A 158 -1.78 13.17 9.71
CA GLU A 158 -3.26 13.11 9.80
C GLU A 158 -3.94 12.58 8.53
N ARG A 159 -3.34 12.81 7.37
CA ARG A 159 -3.87 12.42 6.05
C ARG A 159 -3.13 11.23 5.42
N ALA A 160 -2.29 10.53 6.17
CA ALA A 160 -1.55 9.38 5.68
C ALA A 160 -2.27 8.06 6.05
N ILE A 161 -2.30 7.14 5.09
CA ILE A 161 -2.66 5.74 5.28
C ILE A 161 -1.46 4.90 4.84
N VAL A 162 -1.02 4.00 5.71
CA VAL A 162 0.05 3.04 5.43
C VAL A 162 -0.57 1.65 5.27
N ILE A 163 -0.26 0.98 4.17
CA ILE A 163 -0.70 -0.37 3.86
C ILE A 163 0.53 -1.26 3.74
N LEU A 164 0.67 -2.20 4.67
CA LEU A 164 1.67 -3.25 4.60
C LEU A 164 1.07 -4.46 3.91
N VAL A 165 1.76 -5.04 2.94
CA VAL A 165 1.32 -6.25 2.25
C VAL A 165 2.28 -7.38 2.62
N ALA A 166 1.75 -8.45 3.23
CA ALA A 166 2.54 -9.60 3.67
C ALA A 166 1.82 -10.94 3.50
N THR A 167 2.56 -12.03 3.41
CA THR A 167 1.99 -13.39 3.26
C THR A 167 1.10 -13.81 4.43
N GLY A 168 1.32 -13.20 5.60
CA GLY A 168 0.51 -13.37 6.80
C GLY A 168 0.95 -12.40 7.90
N PRO A 169 0.18 -12.27 8.99
CA PRO A 169 0.56 -11.42 10.12
C PRO A 169 1.85 -11.90 10.82
N ASP A 170 2.08 -13.21 10.87
CA ASP A 170 3.26 -13.79 11.50
C ASP A 170 4.53 -13.67 10.62
N ALA A 171 4.39 -13.21 9.38
CA ALA A 171 5.52 -12.98 8.47
C ALA A 171 6.21 -11.64 8.72
N VAL A 172 5.59 -10.73 9.48
CA VAL A 172 6.16 -9.44 9.87
C VAL A 172 6.47 -9.43 11.37
N PRO A 173 7.37 -8.56 11.84
CA PRO A 173 7.64 -8.44 13.28
C PRO A 173 6.35 -8.17 14.08
N PRO A 174 6.15 -8.78 15.26
CA PRO A 174 4.96 -8.54 16.10
C PRO A 174 4.78 -7.07 16.50
N THR A 175 5.88 -6.32 16.62
CA THR A 175 5.88 -4.87 16.87
C THR A 175 5.22 -4.08 15.74
N VAL A 176 5.36 -4.54 14.49
CA VAL A 176 4.69 -3.96 13.32
C VAL A 176 3.23 -4.42 13.28
N ALA A 177 2.98 -5.73 13.37
CA ALA A 177 1.62 -6.27 13.28
C ALA A 177 0.66 -5.70 14.32
N SER A 178 1.13 -5.49 15.56
CA SER A 178 0.33 -4.95 16.67
C SER A 178 -0.15 -3.50 16.46
N ARG A 179 0.44 -2.76 15.51
CA ARG A 179 0.07 -1.38 15.16
C ARG A 179 -0.81 -1.29 13.92
N CYS A 180 -1.17 -2.43 13.33
CA CYS A 180 -1.96 -2.48 12.11
C CYS A 180 -3.31 -3.16 12.35
N VAL A 181 -4.34 -2.67 11.69
CA VAL A 181 -5.57 -3.45 11.51
C VAL A 181 -5.32 -4.48 10.41
N VAL A 182 -5.54 -5.75 10.72
CA VAL A 182 -5.27 -6.86 9.80
C VAL A 182 -6.46 -7.10 8.90
N ILE A 183 -6.26 -6.97 7.59
CA ILE A 183 -7.22 -7.31 6.53
C ILE A 183 -6.78 -8.61 5.90
N ARG A 184 -7.61 -9.66 6.02
CA ARG A 184 -7.29 -10.99 5.51
C ARG A 184 -7.80 -11.15 4.07
N PHE A 185 -6.90 -11.57 3.19
CA PHE A 185 -7.18 -11.92 1.81
C PHE A 185 -7.05 -13.43 1.63
N ARG A 186 -8.03 -14.04 0.94
CA ARG A 186 -8.08 -15.50 0.75
C ARG A 186 -7.99 -15.84 -0.73
N PRO A 187 -7.43 -16.99 -1.10
CA PRO A 187 -7.53 -17.48 -2.47
C PRO A 187 -9.00 -17.56 -2.91
N VAL A 188 -9.27 -17.11 -4.13
CA VAL A 188 -10.57 -17.31 -4.76
C VAL A 188 -10.65 -18.79 -5.14
N ALA A 189 -11.69 -19.48 -4.71
CA ALA A 189 -11.93 -20.84 -5.18
C ALA A 189 -12.08 -20.81 -6.71
N PRO A 190 -11.52 -21.77 -7.46
CA PRO A 190 -11.79 -21.86 -8.88
C PRO A 190 -13.30 -21.98 -9.08
N THR A 191 -13.87 -21.15 -9.94
CA THR A 191 -15.26 -21.28 -10.36
C THR A 191 -15.43 -22.69 -10.95
N PRO A 192 -16.37 -23.52 -10.46
CA PRO A 192 -16.67 -24.77 -11.14
C PRO A 192 -17.16 -24.44 -12.57
N GLU A 193 -16.59 -25.12 -13.56
CA GLU A 193 -17.02 -25.03 -14.97
C GLU A 193 -18.49 -25.45 -15.17
#